data_AF-A0A7C2YR00-F1
#
_entry.id   AF-A0A7C2YR00-F1
#
_cell.length_a   1.000
_cell.length_b   1.000
_cell.length_c   1.000
_cell.angle_alpha   90.00
_cell.angle_beta   90.00
_cell.angle_gamma   90.00
#
_symmetry.space_group_name_H-M   'P 1'
#
loop_
_entity.id
_entity.type
_entity.pdbx_description
1 polymer ?
#
loop_
_entity_poly.entity_id
_entity_poly.type
_entity_poly.pdbx_seq_one_letter_code
_entity_poly.pdbx_strand_id
1 'polypeptide(L)'
;MLTLVRQSILPVLLLLALCASPAHAKKLNPPPEALEGLRHMYSGDTAHAIEEFRKIQQAQPDSPLGYLLEVNALWWKTYCATCEVKWNTIDAWKRGKLPADDEYFRLADKAILLGETQIAKSPTAEMYLYVGMGWALKARLYGLREEARATARAGVKAREHLLRAVQLDPELGDAYTGLGLYNYFVDALSWWAKMLRFFMGIPGGTKKEGMCLLDRALRDAEYTAVEARFYLAKNLRNYDQKYADAIPLLEPLVNEYPGNPIFQLVLGDMHAKLGHAAEAAKYFRAAQKLASHSSGSDAACDARVTKVAADALALLPRSP
;
A
#
# COMPACT_ATOMS: atom_id res chain seq x y z
N MET A 1 -50.87 34.89 50.17
CA MET A 1 -50.48 35.02 48.76
C MET A 1 -48.97 35.23 48.75
N LEU A 2 -48.19 34.17 48.38
CA LEU A 2 -46.80 34.16 47.90
C LEU A 2 -45.69 34.84 48.75
N THR A 3 -44.47 34.35 48.99
CA THR A 3 -43.74 33.07 48.87
C THR A 3 -42.36 33.37 49.48
N LEU A 4 -41.81 32.47 50.32
CA LEU A 4 -40.43 32.55 50.82
C LEU A 4 -39.41 32.45 49.67
N VAL A 5 -38.47 33.40 49.58
CA VAL A 5 -37.29 33.30 48.71
C VAL A 5 -36.14 32.70 49.51
N ARG A 6 -35.84 31.43 49.22
CA ARG A 6 -34.71 30.66 49.77
C ARG A 6 -33.49 30.94 48.90
N GLN A 7 -32.52 31.71 49.39
CA GLN A 7 -31.24 31.93 48.71
C GLN A 7 -30.36 30.68 48.89
N SER A 8 -30.25 29.87 47.85
CA SER A 8 -29.29 28.77 47.76
C SER A 8 -27.98 29.28 47.16
N ILE A 9 -26.90 29.24 47.95
CA ILE A 9 -25.53 29.50 47.50
C ILE A 9 -25.08 28.27 46.70
N LEU A 10 -24.88 28.44 45.38
CA LEU A 10 -24.34 27.41 44.49
C LEU A 10 -22.81 27.56 44.44
N PRO A 11 -22.01 26.50 44.68
CA PRO A 11 -20.55 26.60 44.55
C PRO A 11 -20.18 26.58 43.06
N VAL A 12 -19.44 27.60 42.62
CA VAL A 12 -18.83 27.66 41.29
C VAL A 12 -17.66 26.66 41.26
N LEU A 13 -17.89 25.50 40.66
CA LEU A 13 -16.82 24.57 40.27
C LEU A 13 -16.08 25.16 39.07
N LEU A 14 -14.89 25.74 39.31
CA LEU A 14 -13.93 26.03 38.25
C LEU A 14 -13.42 24.70 37.69
N LEU A 15 -13.98 24.28 36.55
CA LEU A 15 -13.34 23.28 35.70
C LEU A 15 -12.09 23.92 35.08
N LEU A 16 -10.92 23.56 35.61
CA LEU A 16 -9.65 23.70 34.92
C LEU A 16 -9.71 22.85 33.66
N ALA A 17 -10.09 23.48 32.55
CA ALA A 17 -9.84 22.92 31.23
C ALA A 17 -8.32 22.85 31.05
N LEU A 18 -7.75 21.67 31.28
CA LEU A 18 -6.43 21.35 30.73
C LEU A 18 -6.56 21.47 29.21
N CYS A 19 -6.13 22.60 28.67
CA CYS A 19 -5.76 22.70 27.27
C CYS A 19 -4.63 21.69 27.05
N ALA A 20 -4.99 20.49 26.61
CA ALA A 20 -4.03 19.61 25.98
C ALA A 20 -3.42 20.41 24.82
N SER A 21 -2.16 20.79 24.96
CA SER A 21 -1.38 21.30 23.83
C SER A 21 -1.57 20.34 22.66
N PRO A 22 -1.76 20.83 21.42
CA PRO A 22 -1.73 19.94 20.27
C PRO A 22 -0.37 19.22 20.33
N ALA A 23 -0.41 17.92 20.54
CA ALA A 23 0.78 17.09 20.43
C ALA A 23 1.37 17.40 19.06
N HIS A 24 2.59 17.91 19.01
CA HIS A 24 3.25 18.15 17.73
C HIS A 24 3.32 16.82 16.98
N ALA A 25 2.82 16.80 15.75
CA ALA A 25 2.96 15.68 14.81
C ALA A 25 4.36 15.10 14.88
N LYS A 26 4.49 13.84 15.29
CA LYS A 26 5.79 13.17 15.21
C LYS A 26 5.98 12.74 13.75
N LYS A 27 6.57 13.64 12.96
CA LYS A 27 7.07 13.28 11.62
C LYS A 27 8.04 12.11 11.71
N LEU A 28 7.91 11.16 10.80
CA LEU A 28 8.79 10.01 10.65
C LEU A 28 10.21 10.44 10.27
N ASN A 29 10.35 11.61 9.62
CA ASN A 29 11.64 12.18 9.20
C ASN A 29 12.47 11.16 8.41
N PRO A 30 11.94 10.68 7.28
CA PRO A 30 12.61 9.68 6.45
C PRO A 30 14.03 10.14 6.09
N PRO A 31 15.04 9.26 6.20
CA PRO A 31 16.39 9.62 5.78
C PRO A 31 16.41 9.89 4.27
N PRO A 32 17.33 10.73 3.76
CA PRO A 32 17.42 11.04 2.33
C PRO A 32 17.49 9.79 1.43
N GLU A 33 18.22 8.76 1.86
CA GLU A 33 18.33 7.48 1.16
C GLU A 33 16.99 6.74 1.05
N ALA A 34 16.10 6.90 2.04
CA ALA A 34 14.76 6.32 1.97
C ALA A 34 13.91 7.03 0.91
N LEU A 35 13.95 8.36 0.89
CA LEU A 35 13.22 9.15 -0.11
C LEU A 35 13.72 8.88 -1.53
N GLU A 36 15.04 8.80 -1.70
CA GLU A 36 15.66 8.52 -2.98
C GLU A 36 15.36 7.09 -3.45
N GLY A 37 15.48 6.10 -2.56
CA GLY A 37 15.12 4.72 -2.87
C GLY A 37 13.64 4.56 -3.22
N LEU A 38 12.73 5.26 -2.52
CA LEU A 38 11.31 5.29 -2.87
C LEU A 38 11.07 5.91 -4.26
N ARG A 39 11.77 7.00 -4.58
CA ARG A 39 11.71 7.64 -5.91
C ARG A 39 12.16 6.68 -7.01
N HIS A 40 13.26 5.96 -6.82
CA HIS A 40 13.70 4.91 -7.75
C HIS A 40 12.67 3.79 -7.89
N MET A 41 12.16 3.27 -6.76
CA MET A 41 11.17 2.19 -6.74
C MET A 41 9.91 2.57 -7.51
N TYR A 42 9.34 3.74 -7.24
CA TYR A 42 8.14 4.22 -7.92
C TYR A 42 8.40 4.66 -9.35
N SER A 43 9.65 4.96 -9.73
CA SER A 43 10.06 5.16 -11.13
C SER A 43 10.20 3.85 -11.91
N GLY A 44 10.00 2.68 -11.27
CA GLY A 44 10.18 1.36 -11.88
C GLY A 44 11.58 0.77 -11.73
N ASP A 45 12.51 1.49 -11.10
CA ASP A 45 13.91 1.10 -10.94
C ASP A 45 14.16 0.44 -9.58
N THR A 46 13.62 -0.77 -9.44
CA THR A 46 13.68 -1.51 -8.17
C THR A 46 15.11 -1.93 -7.80
N ALA A 47 16.02 -2.05 -8.78
CA ALA A 47 17.41 -2.41 -8.54
C ALA A 47 18.14 -1.32 -7.74
N HIS A 48 18.13 -0.07 -8.23
CA HIS A 48 18.76 1.05 -7.50
C HIS A 48 18.03 1.33 -6.18
N ALA A 49 16.69 1.18 -6.13
CA ALA A 49 15.96 1.29 -4.87
C ALA A 49 16.48 0.32 -3.79
N ILE A 50 16.70 -0.94 -4.15
CA ILE A 50 17.26 -1.95 -3.24
C ILE A 50 18.66 -1.55 -2.77
N GLU A 51 19.50 -1.00 -3.64
CA GLU A 51 20.83 -0.51 -3.27
C GLU A 51 20.76 0.63 -2.25
N GLU A 52 19.88 1.62 -2.45
CA GLU A 52 19.68 2.71 -1.49
C GLU A 52 19.16 2.19 -0.14
N PHE A 53 18.20 1.27 -0.14
CA PHE A 53 17.67 0.70 1.10
C PHE A 53 18.70 -0.15 1.85
N ARG A 54 19.63 -0.79 1.15
CA ARG A 54 20.77 -1.49 1.77
C ARG A 54 21.78 -0.54 2.41
N LYS A 55 21.96 0.69 1.89
CA LYS A 55 22.77 1.72 2.58
C LYS A 55 22.17 2.07 3.94
N ILE A 56 20.84 2.17 4.02
CA ILE A 56 20.14 2.37 5.31
C ILE A 56 20.41 1.21 6.25
N GLN A 57 20.36 -0.04 5.76
CA GLN A 57 20.67 -1.22 6.58
C GLN A 57 22.12 -1.22 7.10
N GLN A 58 23.08 -0.77 6.28
CA GLN A 58 24.48 -0.68 6.70
C GLN A 58 24.69 0.42 7.75
N ALA A 59 24.04 1.57 7.58
CA ALA A 59 24.13 2.69 8.50
C ALA A 59 23.36 2.44 9.81
N GLN A 60 22.25 1.71 9.75
CA GLN A 60 21.33 1.49 10.87
C GLN A 60 20.89 0.00 10.92
N PRO A 61 21.79 -0.94 11.23
CA PRO A 61 21.51 -2.37 11.13
C PRO A 61 20.44 -2.88 12.09
N ASP A 62 20.22 -2.15 13.21
CA ASP A 62 19.21 -2.45 14.22
C ASP A 62 17.86 -1.77 13.96
N SER A 63 17.78 -0.90 12.93
CA SER A 63 16.55 -0.23 12.51
C SER A 63 15.74 -1.12 11.54
N PRO A 64 14.41 -1.27 11.72
CA PRO A 64 13.57 -2.01 10.78
C PRO A 64 13.50 -1.37 9.38
N LEU A 65 13.69 -0.05 9.28
CA LEU A 65 13.31 0.75 8.11
C LEU A 65 13.97 0.27 6.80
N GLY A 66 15.29 0.09 6.78
CA GLY A 66 16.01 -0.32 5.58
C GLY A 66 15.59 -1.70 5.07
N TYR A 67 15.24 -2.62 5.97
CA TYR A 67 14.74 -3.95 5.59
C TYR A 67 13.30 -3.89 5.05
N LEU A 68 12.43 -3.07 5.67
CA LEU A 68 11.04 -2.88 5.21
C LEU A 68 10.98 -2.30 3.80
N LEU A 69 11.80 -1.28 3.54
CA LEU A 69 11.84 -0.63 2.25
C LEU A 69 12.39 -1.59 1.16
N GLU A 70 13.41 -2.40 1.48
CA GLU A 70 13.90 -3.44 0.56
C GLU A 70 12.80 -4.46 0.22
N VAL A 71 12.04 -4.95 1.22
CA VAL A 71 10.91 -5.87 0.98
C VAL A 71 9.86 -5.22 0.08
N ASN A 72 9.60 -3.91 0.24
CA ASN A 72 8.66 -3.20 -0.60
C ASN A 72 9.17 -3.10 -2.06
N ALA A 73 10.45 -2.83 -2.28
CA ALA A 73 11.03 -2.86 -3.63
C ALA A 73 10.95 -4.26 -4.26
N LEU A 74 11.22 -5.31 -3.48
CA LEU A 74 11.05 -6.70 -3.94
C LEU A 74 9.58 -7.03 -4.25
N TRP A 75 8.62 -6.41 -3.56
CA TRP A 75 7.20 -6.53 -3.89
C TRP A 75 6.90 -5.93 -5.27
N TRP A 76 7.37 -4.72 -5.56
CA TRP A 76 7.17 -4.08 -6.87
C TRP A 76 7.85 -4.84 -8.01
N LYS A 77 9.05 -5.38 -7.76
CA LYS A 77 9.73 -6.30 -8.67
C LYS A 77 8.89 -7.55 -8.95
N THR A 78 8.39 -8.17 -7.89
CA THR A 78 7.51 -9.35 -8.00
C THR A 78 6.23 -9.02 -8.76
N TYR A 79 5.60 -7.87 -8.45
CA TYR A 79 4.39 -7.40 -9.11
C TYR A 79 4.59 -7.30 -10.61
N CYS A 80 5.70 -6.70 -11.06
CA CYS A 80 6.01 -6.59 -12.48
C CYS A 80 6.17 -7.97 -13.11
N ALA A 81 6.99 -8.85 -12.51
CA ALA A 81 7.31 -10.16 -13.05
C ALA A 81 6.08 -11.10 -13.17
N THR A 82 5.05 -10.87 -12.35
CA THR A 82 3.79 -11.64 -12.35
C THR A 82 2.62 -10.90 -12.99
N CYS A 83 2.86 -9.74 -13.61
CA CYS A 83 1.83 -8.99 -14.31
C CYS A 83 1.40 -9.74 -15.58
N GLU A 84 0.11 -9.99 -15.80
CA GLU A 84 -0.40 -10.65 -17.02
C GLU A 84 -1.73 -10.04 -17.47
N VAL A 85 -2.05 -10.21 -18.76
CA VAL A 85 -3.41 -10.02 -19.26
C VAL A 85 -4.20 -11.29 -18.99
N LYS A 86 -5.20 -11.23 -18.10
CA LYS A 86 -6.10 -12.37 -17.85
C LYS A 86 -7.50 -11.87 -17.54
N TRP A 87 -8.51 -12.57 -18.02
CA TRP A 87 -9.92 -12.17 -17.84
C TRP A 87 -10.16 -10.69 -18.25
N ASN A 88 -9.57 -10.31 -19.39
CA ASN A 88 -9.60 -8.96 -19.92
C ASN A 88 -9.04 -7.89 -18.94
N THR A 89 -8.18 -8.23 -17.99
CA THR A 89 -7.65 -7.28 -17.00
C THR A 89 -6.14 -7.43 -16.87
N ILE A 90 -5.43 -6.30 -16.81
CA ILE A 90 -3.99 -6.27 -16.53
C ILE A 90 -3.73 -6.14 -15.03
N ASP A 91 -3.11 -7.16 -14.44
CA ASP A 91 -2.77 -7.19 -13.02
C ASP A 91 -1.63 -8.17 -12.72
N ALA A 92 -1.02 -8.07 -11.54
CA ALA A 92 -0.22 -9.12 -10.95
C ALA A 92 -1.14 -10.30 -10.56
N TRP A 93 -0.99 -11.42 -11.26
CA TRP A 93 -1.80 -12.61 -11.02
C TRP A 93 -1.10 -13.58 -10.07
N LYS A 94 -1.95 -14.35 -9.40
CA LYS A 94 -1.54 -15.44 -8.52
C LYS A 94 -0.50 -16.37 -9.16
N ARG A 95 0.47 -16.81 -8.36
CA ARG A 95 1.52 -17.75 -8.77
C ARG A 95 1.92 -18.70 -7.65
N GLY A 96 2.61 -19.79 -8.00
CA GLY A 96 3.17 -20.71 -7.01
C GLY A 96 4.34 -20.12 -6.22
N LYS A 97 4.85 -20.93 -5.29
CA LYS A 97 6.05 -20.63 -4.50
C LYS A 97 7.29 -20.57 -5.39
N LEU A 98 8.13 -19.56 -5.19
CA LEU A 98 9.43 -19.44 -5.85
C LEU A 98 10.55 -19.35 -4.80
N PRO A 99 11.77 -19.83 -5.08
CA PRO A 99 12.90 -19.69 -4.16
C PRO A 99 13.19 -18.24 -3.75
N ALA A 100 12.96 -17.29 -4.66
CA ALA A 100 13.11 -15.86 -4.37
C ALA A 100 12.14 -15.33 -3.27
N ASP A 101 11.05 -16.06 -2.98
CA ASP A 101 10.14 -15.72 -1.89
C ASP A 101 10.82 -15.82 -0.51
N ASP A 102 11.84 -16.67 -0.37
CA ASP A 102 12.50 -16.90 0.91
C ASP A 102 13.25 -15.65 1.37
N GLU A 103 13.90 -14.93 0.44
CA GLU A 103 14.57 -13.67 0.75
C GLU A 103 13.56 -12.58 1.13
N TYR A 104 12.43 -12.52 0.43
CA TYR A 104 11.33 -11.60 0.76
C TYR A 104 10.83 -11.81 2.19
N PHE A 105 10.54 -13.06 2.56
CA PHE A 105 10.07 -13.39 3.91
C PHE A 105 11.16 -13.17 4.95
N ARG A 106 12.43 -13.51 4.66
CA ARG A 106 13.55 -13.30 5.58
C ARG A 106 13.72 -11.83 5.94
N LEU A 107 13.67 -10.93 4.95
CA LEU A 107 13.78 -9.50 5.19
C LEU A 107 12.56 -8.95 5.96
N ALA A 108 11.34 -9.40 5.61
CA ALA A 108 10.13 -9.00 6.34
C ALA A 108 10.15 -9.48 7.79
N ASP A 109 10.56 -10.72 8.04
CA ASP A 109 10.69 -11.30 9.38
C ASP A 109 11.78 -10.61 10.19
N LYS A 110 12.89 -10.23 9.56
CA LYS A 110 13.94 -9.44 10.21
C LYS A 110 13.41 -8.06 10.64
N ALA A 111 12.70 -7.35 9.78
CA ALA A 111 12.09 -6.07 10.12
C ALA A 111 11.08 -6.18 11.27
N ILE A 112 10.19 -7.19 11.22
CA ILE A 112 9.22 -7.47 12.27
C ILE A 112 9.94 -7.74 13.60
N LEU A 113 10.95 -8.63 13.60
CA LEU A 113 11.69 -8.98 14.81
C LEU A 113 12.39 -7.77 15.44
N LEU A 114 13.05 -6.94 14.63
CA LEU A 114 13.71 -5.72 15.10
C LEU A 114 12.68 -4.76 15.72
N GLY A 115 11.55 -4.56 15.04
CA GLY A 115 10.47 -3.69 15.52
C GLY A 115 9.84 -4.21 16.82
N GLU A 116 9.52 -5.49 16.91
CA GLU A 116 8.97 -6.12 18.12
C GLU A 116 9.96 -6.05 19.30
N THR A 117 11.25 -6.25 19.03
CA THR A 117 12.31 -6.10 20.04
C THR A 117 12.40 -4.67 20.57
N GLN A 118 12.27 -3.67 19.69
CA GLN A 118 12.25 -2.26 20.11
C GLN A 118 10.97 -1.91 20.87
N ILE A 119 9.80 -2.39 20.42
CA ILE A 119 8.52 -2.22 21.13
C ILE A 119 8.59 -2.76 22.56
N ALA A 120 9.22 -3.92 22.75
CA ALA A 120 9.36 -4.54 24.07
C ALA A 120 10.20 -3.69 25.05
N LYS A 121 11.12 -2.86 24.53
CA LYS A 121 11.96 -1.95 25.32
C LYS A 121 11.30 -0.59 25.51
N SER A 122 10.77 -0.01 24.43
CA SER A 122 10.15 1.31 24.39
C SER A 122 9.10 1.36 23.28
N PRO A 123 7.80 1.20 23.61
CA PRO A 123 6.74 1.18 22.61
C PRO A 123 6.53 2.57 22.01
N THR A 124 6.74 2.70 20.70
CA THR A 124 6.50 3.94 19.94
C THR A 124 5.53 3.69 18.78
N ALA A 125 4.78 4.70 18.38
CA ALA A 125 3.86 4.63 17.23
C ALA A 125 4.59 4.18 15.96
N GLU A 126 5.78 4.73 15.74
CA GLU A 126 6.66 4.39 14.62
C GLU A 126 7.04 2.90 14.57
N MET A 127 7.44 2.30 15.70
CA MET A 127 7.78 0.87 15.70
C MET A 127 6.55 -0.01 15.47
N TYR A 128 5.38 0.37 16.00
CA TYR A 128 4.12 -0.31 15.68
C TYR A 128 3.76 -0.18 14.19
N LEU A 129 4.00 0.98 13.57
CA LEU A 129 3.84 1.16 12.13
C LEU A 129 4.75 0.20 11.36
N TYR A 130 6.05 0.18 11.67
CA TYR A 130 7.03 -0.66 10.99
C TYR A 130 6.71 -2.15 11.10
N VAL A 131 6.33 -2.64 12.28
CA VAL A 131 5.89 -4.04 12.45
C VAL A 131 4.61 -4.31 11.66
N GLY A 132 3.65 -3.38 11.68
CA GLY A 132 2.42 -3.47 10.90
C GLY A 132 2.67 -3.55 9.39
N MET A 133 3.58 -2.72 8.87
CA MET A 133 4.00 -2.73 7.46
C MET A 133 4.66 -4.06 7.08
N GLY A 134 5.54 -4.59 7.93
CA GLY A 134 6.17 -5.90 7.71
C GLY A 134 5.14 -7.02 7.56
N TRP A 135 4.15 -7.08 8.46
CA TRP A 135 3.04 -8.03 8.35
C TRP A 135 2.17 -7.81 7.10
N ALA A 136 1.92 -6.57 6.72
CA ALA A 136 1.16 -6.24 5.51
C ALA A 136 1.89 -6.72 4.22
N LEU A 137 3.21 -6.54 4.16
CA LEU A 137 4.05 -7.05 3.07
C LEU A 137 4.00 -8.58 3.00
N LYS A 138 4.10 -9.28 4.14
CA LYS A 138 3.88 -10.75 4.17
C LYS A 138 2.51 -11.14 3.64
N ALA A 139 1.45 -10.41 4.02
CA ALA A 139 0.10 -10.68 3.54
C ALA A 139 -0.01 -10.54 2.01
N ARG A 140 0.65 -9.56 1.39
CA ARG A 140 0.69 -9.38 -0.06
C ARG A 140 1.29 -10.60 -0.76
N LEU A 141 2.47 -11.07 -0.33
CA LEU A 141 3.11 -12.22 -0.96
C LEU A 141 2.34 -13.53 -0.70
N TYR A 142 1.81 -13.75 0.50
CA TYR A 142 0.93 -14.90 0.75
C TYR A 142 -0.34 -14.87 -0.12
N GLY A 143 -0.92 -13.69 -0.32
CA GLY A 143 -2.09 -13.51 -1.20
C GLY A 143 -1.77 -13.87 -2.65
N LEU A 144 -0.61 -13.44 -3.14
CA LEU A 144 -0.11 -13.81 -4.47
C LEU A 144 0.09 -15.33 -4.61
N ARG A 145 0.47 -16.02 -3.52
CA ARG A 145 0.66 -17.48 -3.46
C ARG A 145 -0.62 -18.30 -3.22
N GLU A 146 -1.77 -17.64 -3.15
CA GLU A 146 -3.05 -18.26 -2.77
C GLU A 146 -3.05 -18.90 -1.37
N GLU A 147 -2.16 -18.46 -0.48
CA GLU A 147 -2.04 -18.99 0.89
C GLU A 147 -3.04 -18.32 1.84
N ALA A 148 -4.35 -18.46 1.56
CA ALA A 148 -5.42 -17.68 2.20
C ALA A 148 -5.36 -17.61 3.74
N ARG A 149 -5.03 -18.73 4.41
CA ARG A 149 -4.88 -18.75 5.88
C ARG A 149 -3.70 -17.91 6.36
N ALA A 150 -2.57 -17.95 5.64
CA ALA A 150 -1.40 -17.15 5.98
C ALA A 150 -1.64 -15.67 5.67
N THR A 151 -2.29 -15.36 4.54
CA THR A 151 -2.75 -14.00 4.19
C THR A 151 -3.65 -13.42 5.28
N ALA A 152 -4.66 -14.17 5.71
CA ALA A 152 -5.59 -13.73 6.76
C ALA A 152 -4.86 -13.43 8.07
N ARG A 153 -4.02 -14.38 8.55
CA ARG A 153 -3.26 -14.18 9.78
C ARG A 153 -2.32 -12.97 9.70
N ALA A 154 -1.59 -12.82 8.60
CA ALA A 154 -0.69 -11.70 8.40
C ALA A 154 -1.46 -10.37 8.33
N GLY A 155 -2.61 -10.33 7.65
CA GLY A 155 -3.47 -9.14 7.59
C GLY A 155 -4.04 -8.75 8.95
N VAL A 156 -4.45 -9.72 9.79
CA VAL A 156 -4.93 -9.45 11.16
C VAL A 156 -3.82 -8.85 12.01
N LYS A 157 -2.63 -9.46 12.01
CA LYS A 157 -1.47 -8.92 12.74
C LYS A 157 -1.09 -7.52 12.26
N ALA A 158 -1.05 -7.30 10.95
CA ALA A 158 -0.81 -5.98 10.39
C ALA A 158 -1.81 -4.95 10.96
N ARG A 159 -3.10 -5.26 10.92
CA ARG A 159 -4.15 -4.37 11.45
C ARG A 159 -3.98 -4.08 12.94
N GLU A 160 -3.67 -5.09 13.76
CA GLU A 160 -3.48 -4.91 15.21
C GLU A 160 -2.37 -3.90 15.50
N HIS A 161 -1.21 -4.06 14.85
CA HIS A 161 -0.08 -3.14 15.03
C HIS A 161 -0.39 -1.75 14.47
N LEU A 162 -0.99 -1.65 13.28
CA LEU A 162 -1.32 -0.35 12.68
C LEU A 162 -2.38 0.42 13.47
N LEU A 163 -3.38 -0.27 14.05
CA LEU A 163 -4.31 0.35 14.98
C LEU A 163 -3.60 0.87 16.22
N ARG A 164 -2.62 0.11 16.75
CA ARG A 164 -1.85 0.56 17.91
C ARG A 164 -0.97 1.77 17.57
N ALA A 165 -0.41 1.81 16.37
CA ALA A 165 0.32 2.98 15.87
C ALA A 165 -0.56 4.23 15.87
N VAL A 166 -1.76 4.15 15.27
CA VAL A 166 -2.72 5.26 15.21
C VAL A 166 -3.24 5.67 16.60
N GLN A 167 -3.40 4.72 17.53
CA GLN A 167 -3.77 5.04 18.92
C GLN A 167 -2.71 5.87 19.65
N LEU A 168 -1.43 5.63 19.34
CA LEU A 168 -0.30 6.34 19.94
C LEU A 168 -0.02 7.66 19.22
N ASP A 169 -0.20 7.69 17.90
CA ASP A 169 -0.03 8.87 17.06
C ASP A 169 -1.07 8.86 15.91
N PRO A 170 -2.18 9.61 16.06
CA PRO A 170 -3.20 9.71 15.02
C PRO A 170 -2.76 10.47 13.77
N GLU A 171 -1.61 11.13 13.76
CA GLU A 171 -1.10 11.87 12.60
C GLU A 171 -0.18 11.01 11.74
N LEU A 172 0.07 9.76 12.13
CA LEU A 172 0.91 8.81 11.41
C LEU A 172 0.22 8.31 10.13
N GLY A 173 0.32 9.11 9.07
CA GLY A 173 -0.38 8.93 7.79
C GLY A 173 -0.20 7.55 7.17
N ASP A 174 1.02 7.01 7.24
CA ASP A 174 1.37 5.70 6.66
C ASP A 174 0.56 4.53 7.23
N ALA A 175 0.12 4.63 8.49
CA ALA A 175 -0.66 3.58 9.12
C ALA A 175 -2.03 3.41 8.44
N TYR A 176 -2.58 4.50 7.90
CA TYR A 176 -3.87 4.51 7.22
C TYR A 176 -3.84 3.79 5.87
N THR A 177 -2.68 3.66 5.22
CA THR A 177 -2.53 2.83 4.01
C THR A 177 -2.90 1.38 4.31
N GLY A 178 -2.25 0.77 5.31
CA GLY A 178 -2.47 -0.64 5.64
C GLY A 178 -3.87 -0.90 6.22
N LEU A 179 -4.37 0.00 7.07
CA LEU A 179 -5.74 -0.09 7.60
C LEU A 179 -6.79 0.06 6.51
N GLY A 180 -6.59 0.99 5.58
CA GLY A 180 -7.46 1.23 4.45
C GLY A 180 -7.56 0.02 3.53
N LEU A 181 -6.41 -0.57 3.18
CA LEU A 181 -6.36 -1.81 2.38
C LEU A 181 -7.03 -2.98 3.11
N TYR A 182 -6.78 -3.15 4.40
CA TYR A 182 -7.44 -4.21 5.18
C TYR A 182 -8.96 -4.08 5.11
N ASN A 183 -9.49 -2.89 5.42
CA ASN A 183 -10.92 -2.64 5.45
C ASN A 183 -11.56 -2.81 4.07
N TYR A 184 -10.87 -2.38 3.00
CA TYR A 184 -11.32 -2.60 1.64
C TYR A 184 -11.40 -4.09 1.31
N PHE A 185 -10.34 -4.85 1.57
CA PHE A 185 -10.27 -6.26 1.18
C PHE A 185 -11.21 -7.15 1.98
N VAL A 186 -11.34 -6.94 3.29
CA VAL A 186 -12.29 -7.72 4.11
C VAL A 186 -13.73 -7.50 3.62
N ASP A 187 -14.06 -6.29 3.18
CA ASP A 187 -15.38 -6.00 2.61
C ASP A 187 -15.50 -6.37 1.11
N ALA A 188 -14.40 -6.66 0.43
CA ALA A 188 -14.40 -7.22 -0.93
C ALA A 188 -14.43 -8.76 -0.95
N LEU A 189 -14.34 -9.42 0.21
CA LEU A 189 -14.45 -10.88 0.31
C LEU A 189 -15.79 -11.39 -0.25
N SER A 190 -15.76 -12.62 -0.79
CA SER A 190 -16.98 -13.30 -1.21
C SER A 190 -17.96 -13.44 -0.04
N TRP A 191 -19.25 -13.56 -0.34
CA TRP A 191 -20.29 -13.73 0.68
C TRP A 191 -19.95 -14.83 1.70
N TRP A 192 -19.56 -16.01 1.20
CA TRP A 192 -19.17 -17.14 2.03
C TRP A 192 -17.94 -16.85 2.90
N ALA A 193 -16.93 -16.15 2.36
CA ALA A 193 -15.77 -15.73 3.12
C ALA A 193 -16.14 -14.69 4.21
N LYS A 194 -17.07 -13.77 3.94
CA LYS A 194 -17.59 -12.82 4.94
C LYS A 194 -18.33 -13.52 6.08
N MET A 195 -19.10 -14.57 5.79
CA MET A 195 -19.77 -15.37 6.83
C MET A 195 -18.76 -16.13 7.70
N LEU A 196 -17.73 -16.72 7.09
CA LEU A 196 -16.74 -17.54 7.80
C LEU A 196 -15.67 -16.72 8.55
N ARG A 197 -15.57 -15.41 8.29
CA ARG A 197 -14.52 -14.55 8.86
C ARG A 197 -14.47 -14.55 10.38
N PHE A 198 -15.62 -14.69 11.06
CA PHE A 198 -15.70 -14.74 12.53
C PHE A 198 -14.97 -15.98 13.08
N PHE A 199 -15.22 -17.15 12.49
CA PHE A 199 -14.54 -18.40 12.86
C PHE A 199 -13.04 -18.38 12.55
N MET A 200 -12.63 -17.56 11.58
CA MET A 200 -11.24 -17.38 11.20
C MET A 200 -10.52 -16.29 12.04
N GLY A 201 -11.23 -15.62 12.96
CA GLY A 201 -10.66 -14.54 13.77
C GLY A 201 -10.27 -13.30 12.96
N ILE A 202 -11.01 -12.98 11.88
CA ILE A 202 -10.75 -11.82 11.02
C ILE A 202 -11.72 -10.69 11.41
N PRO A 203 -11.23 -9.61 12.07
CA PRO A 203 -12.02 -8.43 12.36
C PRO A 203 -12.72 -7.82 11.14
N GLY A 204 -13.83 -7.13 11.38
CA GLY A 204 -14.56 -6.45 10.32
C GLY A 204 -13.89 -5.16 9.86
N GLY A 205 -14.30 -4.72 8.69
CA GLY A 205 -14.02 -3.41 8.11
C GLY A 205 -15.02 -3.17 6.98
N THR A 206 -15.19 -1.90 6.59
CA THR A 206 -16.06 -1.55 5.47
C THR A 206 -15.25 -0.92 4.35
N LYS A 207 -15.67 -1.13 3.09
CA LYS A 207 -15.03 -0.50 1.94
C LYS A 207 -15.04 1.01 2.02
N LYS A 208 -16.15 1.62 2.46
CA LYS A 208 -16.29 3.06 2.62
C LYS A 208 -15.26 3.63 3.60
N GLU A 209 -15.10 2.99 4.75
CA GLU A 209 -14.06 3.37 5.71
C GLU A 209 -12.66 3.16 5.11
N GLY A 210 -12.44 2.02 4.44
CA GLY A 210 -11.18 1.73 3.77
C GLY A 210 -10.76 2.82 2.77
N MET A 211 -11.70 3.29 1.95
CA MET A 211 -11.48 4.38 1.00
C MET A 211 -11.16 5.71 1.70
N CYS A 212 -11.83 6.04 2.81
CA CYS A 212 -11.55 7.24 3.59
C CYS A 212 -10.14 7.21 4.20
N LEU A 213 -9.72 6.06 4.71
CA LEU A 213 -8.37 5.87 5.25
C LEU A 213 -7.30 5.96 4.15
N LEU A 214 -7.56 5.38 2.98
CA LEU A 214 -6.66 5.53 1.83
C LEU A 214 -6.56 7.00 1.39
N ASP A 215 -7.68 7.71 1.23
CA ASP A 215 -7.69 9.14 0.90
C ASP A 215 -6.89 9.98 1.90
N ARG A 216 -6.96 9.64 3.19
CA ARG A 216 -6.14 10.27 4.21
C ARG A 216 -4.65 9.98 4.00
N ALA A 217 -4.29 8.71 3.77
CA ALA A 217 -2.90 8.33 3.50
C ALA A 217 -2.32 9.01 2.24
N LEU A 218 -3.13 9.30 1.22
CA LEU A 218 -2.70 10.06 0.04
C LEU A 218 -2.16 11.46 0.39
N ARG A 219 -2.61 12.04 1.50
CA ARG A 219 -2.27 13.40 1.93
C ARG A 219 -1.21 13.42 3.03
N ASP A 220 -1.29 12.46 3.94
CA ASP A 220 -0.58 12.52 5.22
C ASP A 220 0.60 11.52 5.31
N ALA A 221 0.71 10.52 4.41
CA ALA A 221 1.75 9.50 4.50
C ALA A 221 3.11 9.97 3.97
N GLU A 222 4.20 9.62 4.66
CA GLU A 222 5.57 9.99 4.29
C GLU A 222 6.25 8.92 3.41
N TYR A 223 5.90 7.64 3.58
CA TYR A 223 6.48 6.52 2.79
C TYR A 223 5.50 5.93 1.76
N THR A 224 4.23 5.87 2.11
CA THR A 224 3.23 5.00 1.45
C THR A 224 2.16 5.75 0.66
N ALA A 225 2.26 7.08 0.49
CA ALA A 225 1.28 7.89 -0.22
C ALA A 225 1.05 7.40 -1.68
N VAL A 226 2.13 7.10 -2.40
CA VAL A 226 2.08 6.54 -3.76
C VAL A 226 1.39 5.16 -3.77
N GLU A 227 1.71 4.29 -2.81
CA GLU A 227 1.04 3.00 -2.69
C GLU A 227 -0.45 3.14 -2.39
N ALA A 228 -0.83 4.00 -1.46
CA ALA A 228 -2.23 4.25 -1.13
C ALA A 228 -3.01 4.71 -2.37
N ARG A 229 -2.44 5.64 -3.14
CA ARG A 229 -3.01 6.12 -4.40
C ARG A 229 -3.15 5.01 -5.43
N PHE A 230 -2.08 4.25 -5.67
CA PHE A 230 -2.07 3.14 -6.62
C PHE A 230 -3.13 2.10 -6.27
N TYR A 231 -3.17 1.65 -5.02
CA TYR A 231 -4.10 0.61 -4.60
C TYR A 231 -5.55 1.08 -4.53
N LEU A 232 -5.81 2.35 -4.20
CA LEU A 232 -7.17 2.89 -4.27
C LEU A 232 -7.69 2.86 -5.71
N ALA A 233 -6.89 3.35 -6.67
CA ALA A 233 -7.24 3.31 -8.10
C ALA A 233 -7.43 1.86 -8.58
N LYS A 234 -6.47 0.98 -8.26
CA LYS A 234 -6.51 -0.44 -8.62
C LYS A 234 -7.76 -1.13 -8.06
N ASN A 235 -8.11 -0.86 -6.81
CA ASN A 235 -9.23 -1.52 -6.15
C ASN A 235 -10.58 -1.05 -6.71
N LEU A 236 -10.72 0.25 -7.01
CA LEU A 236 -11.89 0.80 -7.70
C LEU A 236 -12.07 0.15 -9.09
N ARG A 237 -10.98 -0.04 -9.82
CA ARG A 237 -10.99 -0.76 -11.11
C ARG A 237 -11.36 -2.23 -10.96
N ASN A 238 -10.73 -2.95 -10.03
CA ASN A 238 -10.82 -4.42 -9.94
C ASN A 238 -12.12 -4.91 -9.29
N TYR A 239 -12.57 -4.24 -8.23
CA TYR A 239 -13.70 -4.72 -7.42
C TYR A 239 -14.99 -3.95 -7.67
N ASP A 240 -14.90 -2.69 -8.11
CA ASP A 240 -16.06 -1.81 -8.23
C ASP A 240 -16.36 -1.45 -9.69
N GLN A 241 -15.46 -1.78 -10.62
CA GLN A 241 -15.53 -1.42 -12.05
C GLN A 241 -15.72 0.09 -12.27
N LYS A 242 -15.26 0.91 -11.33
CA LYS A 242 -15.34 2.37 -11.37
C LYS A 242 -14.12 2.96 -12.10
N TYR A 243 -14.01 2.66 -13.39
CA TYR A 243 -12.84 3.04 -14.20
C TYR A 243 -12.66 4.55 -14.29
N ALA A 244 -13.75 5.30 -14.51
CA ALA A 244 -13.72 6.76 -14.58
C ALA A 244 -13.25 7.42 -13.27
N ASP A 245 -13.63 6.85 -12.11
CA ASP A 245 -13.19 7.34 -10.80
C ASP A 245 -11.73 6.95 -10.50
N ALA A 246 -11.26 5.83 -11.07
CA ALA A 246 -9.91 5.31 -10.83
C ALA A 246 -8.82 6.04 -11.65
N ILE A 247 -9.14 6.48 -12.87
CA ILE A 247 -8.21 7.21 -13.75
C ILE A 247 -7.59 8.46 -13.08
N PRO A 248 -8.36 9.41 -12.51
CA PRO A 248 -7.78 10.62 -11.91
C PRO A 248 -6.91 10.33 -10.67
N LEU A 249 -7.03 9.14 -10.07
CA LEU A 249 -6.13 8.71 -9.01
C LEU A 249 -4.80 8.18 -9.58
N LEU A 250 -4.79 7.55 -10.75
CA LEU A 250 -3.60 6.94 -11.32
C LEU A 250 -2.82 7.88 -12.25
N GLU A 251 -3.49 8.80 -12.95
CA GLU A 251 -2.86 9.80 -13.83
C GLU A 251 -1.73 10.60 -13.16
N PRO A 252 -1.89 11.11 -11.93
CA PRO A 252 -0.79 11.78 -11.23
C PRO A 252 0.46 10.90 -11.08
N LEU A 253 0.29 9.59 -10.86
CA LEU A 253 1.42 8.67 -10.73
C LEU A 253 2.14 8.46 -12.08
N VAL A 254 1.40 8.41 -13.18
CA VAL A 254 2.00 8.34 -14.52
C VAL A 254 2.74 9.64 -14.88
N ASN A 255 2.22 10.80 -14.44
CA ASN A 255 2.86 12.09 -14.68
C ASN A 255 4.12 12.29 -13.84
N GLU A 256 4.09 11.88 -12.57
CA GLU A 256 5.21 11.99 -11.63
C GLU A 256 6.29 10.93 -11.89
N TYR A 257 5.87 9.71 -12.26
CA TYR A 257 6.74 8.57 -12.54
C TYR A 257 6.50 8.00 -13.94
N PRO A 258 6.79 8.76 -15.02
CA PRO A 258 6.54 8.32 -16.39
C PRO A 258 7.36 7.08 -16.77
N GLY A 259 8.47 6.84 -16.07
CA GLY A 259 9.35 5.68 -16.24
C GLY A 259 8.79 4.37 -15.71
N ASN A 260 7.68 4.37 -14.96
CA ASN A 260 7.15 3.15 -14.37
C ASN A 260 6.19 2.42 -15.32
N PRO A 261 6.59 1.25 -15.88
CA PRO A 261 5.74 0.54 -16.83
C PRO A 261 4.46 -0.02 -16.21
N ILE A 262 4.43 -0.31 -14.90
CA ILE A 262 3.22 -0.80 -14.22
C ILE A 262 2.14 0.28 -14.24
N PHE A 263 2.49 1.53 -13.94
CA PHE A 263 1.52 2.63 -13.94
C PHE A 263 0.96 2.87 -15.35
N GLN A 264 1.82 2.81 -16.38
CA GLN A 264 1.41 2.89 -17.78
C GLN A 264 0.42 1.76 -18.13
N LEU A 265 0.75 0.51 -17.81
CA LEU A 265 -0.09 -0.65 -18.10
C LEU A 265 -1.46 -0.58 -17.41
N VAL A 266 -1.48 -0.23 -16.12
CA VAL A 266 -2.72 -0.16 -15.34
C VAL A 266 -3.61 0.99 -15.82
N LEU A 267 -3.03 2.15 -16.19
CA LEU A 267 -3.80 3.27 -16.73
C LEU A 267 -4.34 2.96 -18.13
N GLY A 268 -3.52 2.36 -19.00
CA GLY A 268 -3.96 1.89 -20.31
C GLY A 268 -5.12 0.88 -20.21
N ASP A 269 -5.07 -0.04 -19.26
CA ASP A 269 -6.15 -0.99 -18.99
C ASP A 269 -7.45 -0.27 -18.60
N MET A 270 -7.40 0.75 -17.72
CA MET A 270 -8.59 1.55 -17.38
C MET A 270 -9.18 2.28 -18.59
N HIS A 271 -8.35 2.87 -19.45
CA HIS A 271 -8.82 3.50 -20.69
C HIS A 271 -9.42 2.47 -21.67
N ALA A 272 -8.82 1.29 -21.79
CA ALA A 272 -9.36 0.22 -22.61
C ALA A 272 -10.75 -0.22 -22.13
N LYS A 273 -10.97 -0.29 -20.82
CA LYS A 273 -12.26 -0.61 -20.20
C LYS A 273 -13.35 0.43 -20.47
N LEU A 274 -12.97 1.68 -20.71
CA LEU A 274 -13.89 2.75 -21.12
C LEU A 274 -14.08 2.84 -22.64
N GLY A 275 -13.41 1.99 -23.42
CA GLY A 275 -13.45 2.04 -24.89
C GLY A 275 -12.58 3.15 -25.49
N HIS A 276 -11.75 3.82 -24.70
CA HIS A 276 -10.80 4.85 -25.15
C HIS A 276 -9.57 4.19 -25.79
N ALA A 277 -9.74 3.58 -26.97
CA ALA A 277 -8.74 2.72 -27.58
C ALA A 277 -7.44 3.45 -27.95
N ALA A 278 -7.51 4.71 -28.39
CA ALA A 278 -6.32 5.48 -28.76
C ALA A 278 -5.45 5.81 -27.53
N GLU A 279 -6.09 6.21 -26.43
CA GLU A 279 -5.49 6.50 -25.14
C GLU A 279 -4.89 5.24 -24.53
N ALA A 280 -5.64 4.13 -24.54
CA ALA A 280 -5.12 2.83 -24.08
C ALA A 280 -3.86 2.43 -24.87
N ALA A 281 -3.90 2.53 -26.20
CA ALA A 281 -2.76 2.20 -27.05
C ALA A 281 -1.54 3.09 -26.78
N LYS A 282 -1.74 4.39 -26.47
CA LYS A 282 -0.66 5.31 -26.08
C LYS A 282 0.08 4.78 -24.85
N TYR A 283 -0.65 4.40 -23.79
CA TYR A 283 -0.05 3.93 -22.56
C TYR A 283 0.63 2.55 -22.72
N PHE A 284 0.03 1.62 -23.45
CA PHE A 284 0.65 0.31 -23.72
C PHE A 284 1.95 0.44 -24.53
N ARG A 285 1.97 1.32 -25.54
CA ARG A 285 3.20 1.62 -26.31
C ARG A 285 4.27 2.29 -25.45
N ALA A 286 3.89 3.17 -24.53
CA ALA A 286 4.82 3.75 -23.57
C ALA A 286 5.47 2.67 -22.71
N ALA A 287 4.69 1.73 -22.17
CA ALA A 287 5.21 0.58 -21.42
C ALA A 287 6.18 -0.28 -22.25
N GLN A 288 5.85 -0.59 -23.51
CA GLN A 288 6.76 -1.30 -24.43
C GLN A 288 8.09 -0.55 -24.65
N LYS A 289 8.01 0.77 -24.87
CA LYS A 289 9.20 1.60 -25.07
C LYS A 289 10.10 1.55 -23.85
N LEU A 290 9.53 1.66 -22.64
CA LEU A 290 10.27 1.60 -21.38
C LEU A 290 11.01 0.27 -21.25
N ALA A 291 10.32 -0.86 -21.46
CA ALA A 291 10.92 -2.19 -21.39
C ALA A 291 12.03 -2.41 -22.44
N SER A 292 11.96 -1.74 -23.59
CA SER A 292 12.97 -1.85 -24.66
C SER A 292 14.22 -0.99 -24.41
N HIS A 293 14.11 0.03 -23.56
CA HIS A 293 15.20 0.98 -23.25
C HIS A 293 15.73 0.83 -21.82
N SER A 294 15.26 -0.19 -21.09
CA SER A 294 15.82 -0.48 -19.77
C SER A 294 17.30 -0.85 -19.94
N SER A 295 18.11 -0.57 -18.92
CA SER A 295 19.51 -1.02 -18.87
C SER A 295 19.64 -2.53 -18.60
N GLY A 296 18.54 -3.29 -18.63
CA GLY A 296 18.49 -4.71 -18.30
C GLY A 296 18.59 -5.02 -16.80
N SER A 297 18.46 -4.01 -15.93
CA SER A 297 18.54 -4.18 -14.47
C SER A 297 17.44 -5.11 -13.90
N ASP A 298 16.34 -5.31 -14.63
CA ASP A 298 15.30 -6.28 -14.30
C ASP A 298 14.70 -6.96 -15.56
N ALA A 299 15.52 -7.79 -16.22
CA ALA A 299 15.14 -8.48 -17.47
C ALA A 299 13.84 -9.29 -17.38
N ALA A 300 13.48 -9.81 -16.19
CA ALA A 300 12.22 -10.53 -16.00
C ALA A 300 11.01 -9.58 -16.06
N CYS A 301 11.12 -8.41 -15.44
CA CYS A 301 10.12 -7.35 -15.55
C CYS A 301 9.99 -6.85 -16.99
N ASP A 302 11.09 -6.57 -17.67
CA ASP A 302 11.09 -6.04 -19.05
C ASP A 302 10.46 -7.02 -20.04
N ALA A 303 10.84 -8.29 -19.97
CA ALA A 303 10.24 -9.35 -20.77
C ALA A 303 8.74 -9.45 -20.51
N ARG A 304 8.33 -9.30 -19.24
CA ARG A 304 6.92 -9.37 -18.88
C ARG A 304 6.13 -8.18 -19.40
N VAL A 305 6.62 -6.96 -19.20
CA VAL A 305 5.99 -5.72 -19.67
C VAL A 305 5.83 -5.75 -21.19
N THR A 306 6.88 -6.15 -21.92
CA THR A 306 6.85 -6.28 -23.39
C THR A 306 5.72 -7.19 -23.83
N LYS A 307 5.61 -8.38 -23.20
CA LYS A 307 4.55 -9.34 -23.49
C LYS A 307 3.16 -8.78 -23.15
N VAL A 308 2.97 -8.25 -21.95
CA VAL A 308 1.66 -7.74 -21.49
C VAL A 308 1.17 -6.61 -22.36
N ALA A 309 2.02 -5.65 -22.70
CA ALA A 309 1.67 -4.54 -23.57
C ALA A 309 1.33 -5.02 -25.00
N ALA A 310 2.06 -6.00 -25.54
CA ALA A 310 1.74 -6.58 -26.85
C ALA A 310 0.39 -7.30 -26.84
N ASP A 311 0.15 -8.13 -25.82
CA ASP A 311 -1.12 -8.86 -25.64
C ASP A 311 -2.28 -7.86 -25.47
N ALA A 312 -2.09 -6.78 -24.72
CA ALA A 312 -3.11 -5.75 -24.51
C ALA A 312 -3.41 -4.93 -25.77
N LEU A 313 -2.39 -4.56 -26.56
CA LEU A 313 -2.56 -3.87 -27.84
C LEU A 313 -3.34 -4.72 -28.84
N ALA A 314 -3.11 -6.04 -28.86
CA ALA A 314 -3.82 -6.96 -29.74
C ALA A 314 -5.32 -7.11 -29.40
N LEU A 315 -5.72 -6.82 -28.15
CA LEU A 315 -7.10 -6.86 -27.69
C LEU A 315 -7.89 -5.57 -27.97
N LEU A 316 -7.21 -4.47 -28.35
CA LEU A 316 -7.90 -3.22 -28.66
C LEU A 316 -8.66 -3.34 -29.99
N PRO A 317 -9.87 -2.74 -30.09
CA PRO A 317 -10.57 -2.67 -31.37
C PRO A 317 -9.70 -1.92 -32.38
N ARG A 318 -9.66 -2.40 -33.63
CA ARG A 318 -9.01 -1.66 -34.72
C ARG A 318 -9.79 -0.36 -34.93
N SER A 319 -9.08 0.76 -35.02
CA SER A 319 -9.71 2.02 -35.45
C SER A 319 -10.39 1.79 -36.81
N PRO A 320 -11.61 2.31 -37.00
CA PRO A 320 -12.37 2.15 -38.24
C PRO A 320 -11.66 2.76 -39.45
#